data_AF-A0A316WF04-F1
#
_entry.id   AF-A0A316WF04-F1
#
_cell.length_a   1.000
_cell.length_b   1.000
_cell.length_c   1.000
_cell.angle_alpha   90.00
_cell.angle_beta   90.00
_cell.angle_gamma   90.00
#
_symmetry.space_group_name_H-M   'P 1'
#
loop_
_entity.id
_entity.type
_entity.pdbx_description
1 polymer ?
#
loop_
_entity_poly.entity_id
_entity_poly.type
_entity_poly.pdbx_seq_one_letter_code
_entity_poly.pdbx_strand_id
1 'polypeptide(L)'
;MENNLFIQEIFTLVDRKTKNLNYQQVQHQHHFTKINIDYGELMEIPSENLVLNSLKEISLLHHTWLKIKEVGDSRYMHVSVIDLAICTSTNLSFEISYYYLAILKNVAFNFEKFKNSLLN
;
A
#
# COMPACT_ATOMS: atom_id res chain seq x y z
N MET A 1 -18.26 2.65 5.96
CA MET A 1 -18.69 2.32 4.59
C MET A 1 -18.00 3.21 3.57
N GLU A 2 -18.08 4.54 3.72
CA GLU A 2 -17.33 5.50 2.88
C GLU A 2 -15.81 5.26 2.90
N ASN A 3 -15.22 5.03 4.08
CA ASN A 3 -13.78 4.72 4.23
C ASN A 3 -13.36 3.49 3.40
N ASN A 4 -14.12 2.39 3.46
CA ASN A 4 -13.78 1.16 2.74
C ASN A 4 -13.82 1.36 1.22
N LEU A 5 -14.76 2.16 0.71
CA LEU A 5 -14.85 2.46 -0.72
C LEU A 5 -13.64 3.28 -1.18
N PHE A 6 -13.24 4.29 -0.41
CA PHE A 6 -12.06 5.08 -0.72
C PHE A 6 -10.77 4.25 -0.64
N ILE A 7 -10.62 3.38 0.36
CA ILE A 7 -9.48 2.45 0.45
C ILE A 7 -9.45 1.50 -0.76
N GLN A 8 -10.61 0.98 -1.18
CA GLN A 8 -10.70 0.14 -2.38
C GLN A 8 -10.29 0.90 -3.65
N GLU A 9 -10.63 2.19 -3.73
CA GLU A 9 -10.19 3.04 -4.84
C GLU A 9 -8.66 3.26 -4.82
N ILE A 10 -8.06 3.53 -3.66
CA ILE A 10 -6.59 3.58 -3.50
C ILE A 10 -5.97 2.28 -4.01
N PHE A 11 -6.47 1.12 -3.59
CA PHE A 11 -5.93 -0.18 -4.00
C PHE A 11 -6.04 -0.40 -5.52
N THR A 12 -7.15 0.03 -6.11
CA THR A 12 -7.36 -0.03 -7.56
C THR A 12 -6.34 0.84 -8.31
N LEU A 13 -6.06 2.04 -7.80
CA LEU A 13 -5.04 2.93 -8.36
C LEU A 13 -3.62 2.37 -8.18
N VAL A 14 -3.34 1.71 -7.04
CA VAL A 14 -2.08 1.00 -6.84
C VAL A 14 -1.90 -0.10 -7.88
N ASP A 15 -2.90 -0.96 -8.13
CA ASP A 15 -2.81 -2.01 -9.16
C ASP A 15 -2.48 -1.39 -10.53
N ARG A 16 -3.21 -0.34 -10.92
CA ARG A 16 -3.00 0.34 -12.21
C ARG A 16 -1.60 0.92 -12.35
N LYS A 17 -1.07 1.54 -11.30
CA LYS A 17 0.26 2.21 -11.31
C LYS A 17 1.41 1.22 -11.18
N THR A 18 1.15 0.04 -10.60
CA THR A 18 2.19 -0.98 -10.37
C THR A 18 2.13 -2.15 -11.36
N LYS A 19 1.17 -2.18 -12.29
CA LYS A 19 0.94 -3.29 -13.24
C LYS A 19 2.19 -3.79 -14.00
N ASN A 20 3.16 -2.92 -14.24
CA ASN A 20 4.37 -3.22 -15.02
C ASN A 20 5.60 -3.50 -14.14
N LEU A 21 5.45 -3.46 -12.81
CA LEU A 21 6.54 -3.72 -11.86
C LEU A 21 6.65 -5.22 -11.61
N ASN A 22 7.89 -5.73 -11.55
CA ASN A 22 8.16 -7.11 -11.17
C ASN A 22 8.42 -7.22 -9.66
N TYR A 23 7.36 -7.16 -8.86
CA TYR A 23 7.43 -7.20 -7.39
C TYR A 23 7.23 -8.59 -6.77
N GLN A 24 7.10 -9.65 -7.58
CA GLN A 24 6.92 -11.02 -7.07
C GLN A 24 8.23 -11.72 -6.67
N GLN A 25 9.38 -11.07 -6.92
CA GLN A 25 10.68 -11.64 -6.60
C GLN A 25 10.98 -11.54 -5.09
N VAL A 26 11.12 -12.69 -4.43
CA VAL A 26 11.35 -12.79 -2.97
C VAL A 26 12.54 -11.94 -2.50
N GLN A 27 13.62 -11.91 -3.28
CA GLN A 27 14.83 -11.14 -2.97
C GLN A 27 14.61 -9.63 -2.91
N HIS A 28 13.54 -9.11 -3.54
CA HIS A 28 13.25 -7.68 -3.62
C HIS A 28 12.07 -7.25 -2.73
N GLN A 29 11.58 -8.12 -1.84
CA GLN A 29 10.41 -7.81 -1.00
C GLN A 29 10.56 -6.53 -0.14
N HIS A 30 11.80 -6.17 0.19
CA HIS A 30 12.13 -4.98 0.97
C HIS A 30 12.27 -3.70 0.11
N HIS A 31 12.17 -3.79 -1.22
CA HIS A 31 12.13 -2.61 -2.08
C HIS A 31 10.78 -1.91 -1.94
N PHE A 32 10.81 -0.59 -2.04
CA PHE A 32 9.62 0.24 -2.06
C PHE A 32 9.39 0.83 -3.44
N THR A 33 8.13 1.06 -3.76
CA THR A 33 7.76 1.96 -4.84
C THR A 33 6.93 3.11 -4.30
N LYS A 34 7.18 4.30 -4.83
CA LYS A 34 6.40 5.49 -4.54
C LYS A 34 5.14 5.48 -5.38
N ILE A 35 3.99 5.56 -4.72
CA ILE A 35 2.69 5.74 -5.35
C ILE A 35 2.30 7.20 -5.21
N ASN A 36 1.96 7.84 -6.32
CA ASN A 36 1.36 9.17 -6.34
C ASN A 36 -0.04 9.07 -6.93
N ILE A 37 -1.04 9.51 -6.19
CA ILE A 37 -2.44 9.61 -6.60
C ILE A 37 -2.76 11.10 -6.66
N ASP A 38 -3.03 11.60 -7.87
CA ASP A 38 -3.66 12.91 -8.02
C ASP A 38 -5.16 12.78 -7.68
N TYR A 39 -5.72 13.72 -6.93
CA TYR A 39 -7.13 13.64 -6.55
C TYR A 39 -8.09 13.73 -7.75
N GLY A 40 -7.63 14.24 -8.90
CA GLY A 40 -8.37 14.16 -10.17
C GLY A 40 -8.44 12.74 -10.77
N GLU A 41 -7.67 11.78 -10.27
CA GLU A 41 -7.78 10.36 -10.65
C GLU A 41 -8.88 9.61 -9.88
N LEU A 42 -9.41 10.22 -8.83
CA LEU A 42 -10.46 9.66 -7.98
C LEU A 42 -11.84 9.97 -8.56
N MET A 43 -12.83 9.14 -8.22
CA MET A 43 -14.22 9.34 -8.59
C MET A 43 -14.78 10.65 -8.02
N GLU A 44 -14.39 10.99 -6.80
CA GLU A 44 -14.76 12.22 -6.11
C GLU A 44 -13.54 12.80 -5.37
N ILE A 45 -13.48 14.12 -5.26
CA ILE A 45 -12.43 14.79 -4.49
C ILE A 45 -12.66 14.47 -3.00
N PRO A 46 -11.73 13.77 -2.33
CA PRO A 46 -11.95 13.32 -0.97
C PRO A 46 -11.76 14.48 0.01
N SER A 47 -12.49 14.44 1.12
CA SER A 47 -12.21 15.34 2.23
C SER A 47 -10.88 14.97 2.90
N GLU A 48 -10.17 15.95 3.46
CA GLU A 48 -8.92 15.71 4.18
C GLU A 48 -9.09 14.67 5.30
N ASN A 49 -10.21 14.73 6.03
CA ASN A 49 -10.53 13.75 7.08
C ASN A 49 -10.69 12.34 6.53
N LEU A 50 -11.33 12.17 5.36
CA LEU A 50 -11.47 10.85 4.73
C LEU A 50 -10.10 10.28 4.35
N VAL A 51 -9.25 11.12 3.74
CA VAL A 51 -7.87 10.73 3.38
C VAL A 51 -7.09 10.29 4.61
N LEU A 52 -7.03 11.12 5.65
CA LEU A 52 -6.27 10.81 6.87
C LEU A 52 -6.78 9.55 7.58
N ASN A 53 -8.10 9.38 7.68
CA ASN A 53 -8.70 8.20 8.31
C ASN A 53 -8.41 6.92 7.51
N SER A 54 -8.49 6.99 6.18
CA SER A 54 -8.19 5.85 5.32
C SER A 54 -6.72 5.47 5.36
N LEU A 55 -5.80 6.42 5.29
CA LEU A 55 -4.37 6.13 5.37
C LEU A 55 -3.99 5.53 6.72
N LYS A 56 -4.56 6.08 7.80
CA LYS A 56 -4.38 5.52 9.14
C LYS A 56 -4.92 4.10 9.22
N GLU A 57 -6.11 3.84 8.68
CA GLU A 57 -6.67 2.48 8.64
C GLU A 57 -5.74 1.55 7.87
N ILE A 58 -5.34 1.90 6.65
CA ILE A 58 -4.46 1.06 5.80
C ILE A 58 -3.13 0.77 6.52
N SER A 59 -2.47 1.80 7.05
CA SER A 59 -1.18 1.64 7.73
C SER A 59 -1.28 0.68 8.93
N LEU A 60 -2.39 0.74 9.69
CA LEU A 60 -2.61 -0.09 10.87
C LEU A 60 -3.14 -1.51 10.58
N LEU A 61 -3.47 -1.85 9.32
CA LEU A 61 -4.03 -3.16 8.99
C LEU A 61 -3.07 -4.30 9.36
N HIS A 62 -1.79 -4.13 9.03
CA HIS A 62 -0.78 -5.14 9.25
C HIS A 62 0.62 -4.52 9.21
N HIS A 63 1.49 -5.08 10.04
CA HIS A 63 2.89 -4.72 10.13
C HIS A 63 3.75 -5.97 10.19
N THR A 64 4.93 -5.95 9.57
CA THR A 64 5.85 -7.07 9.64
C THR A 64 7.30 -6.62 9.60
N TRP A 65 8.18 -7.50 10.08
CA TRP A 65 9.63 -7.34 9.98
C TRP A 65 10.14 -8.15 8.81
N LEU A 66 10.58 -7.48 7.75
CA LEU A 66 11.21 -8.12 6.61
C LEU A 66 12.70 -8.28 6.86
N LYS A 67 13.21 -9.49 6.60
CA LYS A 67 14.64 -9.77 6.62
C LYS A 67 15.26 -9.31 5.31
N ILE A 68 16.19 -8.35 5.40
CA ILE A 68 17.05 -7.93 4.29
C ILE A 68 18.26 -8.83 4.30
N LYS A 69 18.40 -9.67 3.26
CA LYS A 69 19.58 -10.51 3.06
C LYS A 69 20.51 -9.80 2.08
N GLU A 70 21.39 -8.97 2.60
CA GLU A 70 22.56 -8.50 1.86
C GLU A 70 23.79 -9.31 2.30
N VAL A 71 24.80 -9.38 1.43
CA VAL A 71 26.00 -10.20 1.67
C VAL A 71 26.67 -9.74 2.96
N GLY A 72 26.64 -10.59 4.00
CA GLY A 72 27.38 -10.40 5.24
C GLY A 72 26.64 -9.70 6.38
N ASP A 73 25.41 -9.20 6.19
CA ASP A 73 24.63 -8.57 7.27
C ASP A 73 23.14 -8.91 7.17
N SER A 74 22.53 -9.29 8.30
CA SER A 74 21.09 -9.57 8.41
C SER A 74 20.41 -8.37 9.07
N ARG A 75 19.93 -7.45 8.25
CA ARG A 75 19.13 -6.31 8.74
C ARG A 75 17.66 -6.67 8.69
N TYR A 76 16.90 -6.14 9.65
CA TYR A 76 15.44 -6.24 9.64
C TYR A 76 14.86 -4.85 9.41
N MET A 77 13.79 -4.81 8.63
CA MET A 77 13.06 -3.60 8.32
C MET A 77 11.60 -3.78 8.69
N HIS A 78 11.10 -2.88 9.53
CA HIS A 78 9.69 -2.82 9.85
C HIS A 78 8.94 -2.16 8.70
N VAL A 79 7.91 -2.81 8.18
CA VAL A 79 7.09 -2.31 7.08
C VAL A 79 5.62 -2.38 7.42
N SER A 80 4.87 -1.38 6.98
CA SER A 80 3.41 -1.34 7.05
C SER A 80 2.81 -1.40 5.66
N VAL A 81 1.49 -1.59 5.55
CA VAL A 81 0.84 -1.72 4.23
C VAL A 81 1.09 -0.49 3.36
N ILE A 82 1.14 0.69 3.98
CA ILE A 82 1.61 1.93 3.37
C ILE A 82 2.55 2.66 4.32
N ASP A 83 3.72 3.04 3.83
CA ASP A 83 4.73 3.77 4.59
C ASP A 83 4.89 5.19 4.01
N LEU A 84 5.45 6.12 4.79
CA LEU A 84 5.83 7.47 4.35
C LEU A 84 4.74 8.24 3.57
N ALA A 85 3.52 8.26 4.10
CA ALA A 85 2.40 8.97 3.49
C ALA A 85 2.50 10.49 3.67
N ILE A 86 2.27 11.23 2.58
CA ILE A 86 2.23 12.69 2.50
C ILE A 86 0.97 13.07 1.75
N CYS A 87 0.18 13.98 2.33
CA CYS A 87 -1.02 14.52 1.72
C CYS A 87 -0.84 16.01 1.44
N THR A 88 -1.31 16.44 0.28
CA THR A 88 -1.46 17.86 -0.06
C THR A 88 -2.91 18.14 -0.44
N SER A 89 -3.22 19.37 -0.83
CA SER A 89 -4.56 19.75 -1.29
C SER A 89 -4.95 19.10 -2.63
N THR A 90 -4.01 18.56 -3.39
CA THR A 90 -4.28 18.01 -4.73
C THR A 90 -3.78 16.58 -4.93
N ASN A 91 -2.96 16.07 -4.02
CA ASN A 91 -2.38 14.74 -4.17
C ASN A 91 -2.17 14.01 -2.85
N LEU A 92 -2.10 12.69 -2.99
CA LEU A 92 -1.67 11.74 -1.99
C LEU A 92 -0.43 11.02 -2.52
N SER A 93 0.65 11.02 -1.75
CA SER A 93 1.87 10.26 -2.01
C SER A 93 2.14 9.31 -0.85
N PHE A 94 2.53 8.07 -1.13
CA PHE A 94 2.99 7.13 -0.12
C PHE A 94 3.94 6.10 -0.74
N GLU A 95 4.61 5.33 0.10
CA GLU A 95 5.43 4.20 -0.30
C GLU A 95 4.74 2.88 0.03
N ILE A 96 4.92 1.89 -0.83
CA ILE A 96 4.46 0.52 -0.59
C ILE A 96 5.58 -0.45 -0.93
N SER A 97 5.83 -1.40 -0.02
CA SER A 97 6.85 -2.42 -0.23
C SER A 97 6.39 -3.45 -1.25
N TYR A 98 7.37 -4.05 -1.95
CA TYR A 98 7.11 -5.14 -2.90
C TYR A 98 6.49 -6.35 -2.21
N TYR A 99 6.80 -6.56 -0.92
CA TYR A 99 6.10 -7.52 -0.07
C TYR A 99 4.58 -7.32 -0.08
N TYR A 100 4.10 -6.12 0.24
CA TYR A 100 2.65 -5.86 0.26
C TYR A 100 2.03 -5.82 -1.13
N LEU A 101 2.75 -5.34 -2.16
CA LEU A 101 2.27 -5.46 -3.54
C LEU A 101 2.05 -6.91 -3.96
N ALA A 102 2.95 -7.83 -3.59
CA ALA A 102 2.79 -9.24 -3.89
C ALA A 102 1.57 -9.84 -3.17
N ILE A 103 1.34 -9.49 -1.90
CA ILE A 103 0.15 -9.95 -1.15
C ILE A 103 -1.13 -9.39 -1.77
N LEU A 104 -1.18 -8.08 -2.03
CA LEU A 104 -2.32 -7.42 -2.66
C LEU A 104 -2.63 -8.03 -4.03
N LYS A 105 -1.60 -8.40 -4.80
CA LYS A 105 -1.78 -9.07 -6.09
C LYS A 105 -2.52 -10.41 -5.96
N ASN A 106 -2.21 -11.20 -4.93
CA ASN A 106 -2.86 -12.50 -4.69
C ASN A 106 -4.36 -12.36 -4.40
N VAL A 107 -4.78 -11.22 -3.86
CA VAL A 107 -6.19 -10.90 -3.60
C VAL A 107 -6.78 -9.93 -4.65
N ALA A 108 -6.10 -9.76 -5.78
CA ALA A 108 -6.49 -8.88 -6.89
C ALA A 108 -6.80 -7.44 -6.44
N PHE A 109 -6.01 -6.91 -5.50
CA PHE A 109 -6.17 -5.58 -4.91
C PHE A 109 -7.58 -5.32 -4.34
N ASN A 110 -8.27 -6.38 -3.92
CA ASN A 110 -9.55 -6.26 -3.24
C ASN A 110 -9.33 -6.06 -1.74
N PHE A 111 -9.83 -4.94 -1.22
CA PHE A 111 -9.63 -4.53 0.16
C PHE A 111 -10.19 -5.53 1.17
N GLU A 112 -11.44 -5.98 1.00
CA GLU A 112 -12.07 -6.93 1.92
C GLU A 112 -11.36 -8.29 1.92
N LYS A 113 -10.97 -8.79 0.74
CA LYS A 113 -10.17 -10.02 0.65
C LYS A 113 -8.80 -9.86 1.30
N PHE A 114 -8.16 -8.70 1.14
CA PHE A 114 -6.89 -8.39 1.80
C PHE A 114 -7.05 -8.43 3.32
N LYS A 115 -8.03 -7.72 3.90
CA LYS A 115 -8.31 -7.76 5.35
C LYS A 115 -8.52 -9.19 5.85
N ASN A 116 -9.32 -9.98 5.13
CA ASN A 116 -9.59 -11.37 5.51
C ASN A 116 -8.36 -12.27 5.37
N SER A 117 -7.45 -11.99 4.44
CA SER A 117 -6.21 -12.77 4.28
C SER A 117 -5.20 -12.55 5.41
N LEU A 118 -5.32 -11.45 6.17
CA LEU A 118 -4.44 -11.13 7.29
C LEU A 118 -4.90 -11.76 8.62
N LEU A 119 -6.14 -12.26 8.68
CA LEU A 119 -6.75 -12.86 9.87
C LEU A 119 -6.61 -14.39 9.94
N ASN A 120 -6.03 -15.00 8.90
CA ASN A 120 -5.79 -16.45 8.79
C ASN A 120 -4.28 -16.73 8.83
#